data_AF-B7GIM4-F1
#
_entry.id   AF-B7GIM4-F1
#
_cell.length_a   1.000
_cell.length_b   1.000
_cell.length_c   1.000
_cell.angle_alpha   90.00
_cell.angle_beta   90.00
_cell.angle_gamma   90.00
#
_symmetry.space_group_name_H-M   'P 1'
#
loop_
_entity.id
_entity.type
_entity.pdbx_description
1 polymer ?
#
loop_
_entity_poly.entity_id
_entity_poly.type
_entity_poly.pdbx_seq_one_letter_code
_entity_poly.pdbx_strand_id
1 'polypeptide(L)'
;MGRLGVNKFSILRGAFLFGVDSMNFYKTKQWKRKREVILRRDEYLCQECKRYGKATQATMVHHIMPLEQRPEYKLMGWNLISLCNKCHEAMHNRNTDELSEKGMQWVERISHYLENNPPS
;
A
#
# COMPACT_ATOMS: atom_id res chain seq x y z
N MET A 1 8.89 -26.58 21.98
CA MET A 1 9.83 -25.79 21.14
C MET A 1 9.19 -24.45 20.86
N GLY A 2 9.58 -23.43 21.64
CA GLY A 2 8.91 -22.14 21.71
C GLY A 2 9.17 -21.27 20.48
N ARG A 3 8.10 -20.72 19.90
CA ARG A 3 8.19 -19.58 18.99
C ARG A 3 8.42 -18.35 19.86
N LEU A 4 9.66 -17.87 19.85
CA LEU A 4 10.07 -16.61 20.46
C LEU A 4 9.21 -15.47 19.89
N GLY A 5 8.67 -14.67 20.79
CA GLY A 5 7.87 -13.51 20.48
C GLY A 5 8.68 -12.46 19.70
N VAL A 6 8.03 -11.92 18.68
CA VAL A 6 8.27 -10.55 18.23
C VAL A 6 7.02 -9.76 18.60
N ASN A 7 7.21 -8.74 19.43
CA ASN A 7 6.16 -7.81 19.85
C ASN A 7 5.45 -7.23 18.62
N LYS A 8 4.25 -7.74 18.32
CA LYS A 8 3.55 -7.58 17.03
C LYS A 8 2.88 -6.21 16.82
N PHE A 9 3.11 -5.21 17.67
CA PHE A 9 2.28 -4.01 17.72
C PHE A 9 3.03 -2.71 18.08
N SER A 10 4.08 -2.36 17.34
CA SER A 10 4.74 -1.06 17.54
C SER A 10 5.27 -0.42 16.26
N ILE A 11 4.46 -0.39 15.19
CA ILE A 11 4.80 0.37 13.96
C ILE A 11 3.79 1.50 13.65
N LEU A 12 2.69 1.64 14.40
CA LEU A 12 1.58 2.55 14.04
C LEU A 12 1.21 3.59 15.09
N ARG A 13 2.19 4.19 15.76
CA ARG A 13 1.96 5.45 16.49
C ARG A 13 3.14 6.39 16.26
N GLY A 14 3.10 7.12 15.16
CA GLY A 14 4.06 8.16 14.83
C GLY A 14 3.33 9.36 14.27
N ALA A 15 3.33 10.45 15.03
CA ALA A 15 2.66 11.70 14.72
C ALA A 15 3.15 12.30 13.38
N PHE A 16 2.16 12.83 12.65
CA PHE A 16 2.25 13.71 11.49
C PHE A 16 3.40 14.72 11.57
N LEU A 17 4.46 14.56 10.76
CA LEU A 17 5.43 15.63 10.47
C LEU A 17 6.11 15.48 9.10
N PHE A 18 5.37 15.41 7.99
CA PHE A 18 5.92 15.79 6.65
C PHE A 18 4.78 16.26 5.73
N GLY A 19 4.21 17.42 6.07
CA GLY A 19 3.32 18.14 5.16
C GLY A 19 4.13 18.82 4.06
N VAL A 20 3.77 18.56 2.80
CA VAL A 20 3.89 19.40 1.57
C VAL A 20 4.25 18.58 0.31
N ASP A 21 4.87 17.40 0.39
CA ASP A 21 5.39 16.71 -0.82
C ASP A 21 4.48 15.65 -1.48
N SER A 22 3.44 15.15 -0.80
CA SER A 22 2.60 14.04 -1.30
C SER A 22 1.82 14.42 -2.58
N MET A 23 1.19 15.60 -2.63
CA MET A 23 0.43 16.05 -3.81
C MET A 23 1.30 16.29 -5.05
N ASN A 24 2.57 16.66 -4.88
CA ASN A 24 3.48 16.87 -6.01
C ASN A 24 3.98 15.54 -6.59
N PHE A 25 4.20 14.53 -5.73
CA PHE A 25 4.66 13.21 -6.15
C PHE A 25 3.77 12.59 -7.25
N TYR A 26 2.45 12.62 -7.07
CA TYR A 26 1.50 12.05 -8.03
C TYR A 26 1.48 12.75 -9.40
N LYS A 27 2.03 13.96 -9.51
CA LYS A 27 2.16 14.68 -10.79
C LYS A 27 3.44 14.34 -11.53
N THR A 28 4.43 13.74 -10.87
CA THR A 28 5.75 13.44 -11.44
C THR A 28 5.69 12.42 -12.59
N LYS A 29 6.61 12.54 -13.55
CA LYS A 29 6.78 11.54 -14.63
C LYS A 29 7.14 10.15 -14.08
N GLN A 30 7.90 10.11 -12.98
CA GLN A 30 8.31 8.87 -12.31
C GLN A 30 7.09 8.09 -11.80
N TRP A 31 6.18 8.76 -11.08
CA TRP A 31 4.95 8.12 -10.63
C TRP A 31 4.07 7.67 -11.79
N LYS A 32 3.83 8.52 -12.80
CA LYS A 32 3.01 8.15 -13.96
C LYS A 32 3.52 6.88 -14.65
N ARG A 33 4.83 6.81 -14.91
CA ARG A 33 5.47 5.61 -15.48
C ARG A 33 5.34 4.40 -14.56
N LYS A 34 5.57 4.57 -13.26
CA LYS A 34 5.46 3.46 -12.29
C LYS A 34 4.04 2.94 -12.20
N ARG A 35 3.04 3.82 -12.12
CA ARG A 35 1.61 3.50 -12.10
C ARG A 35 1.24 2.63 -13.29
N GLU A 36 1.67 2.99 -14.50
CA GLU A 36 1.41 2.19 -15.70
C GLU A 36 2.05 0.79 -15.64
N VAL A 37 3.29 0.69 -15.14
CA VAL A 37 3.96 -0.60 -14.96
C VAL A 37 3.19 -1.48 -13.99
N ILE A 38 2.69 -0.93 -12.87
CA ILE A 38 1.90 -1.66 -11.88
C ILE A 38 0.55 -2.10 -12.45
N LEU A 39 -0.16 -1.23 -13.16
CA LEU A 39 -1.42 -1.60 -13.83
C LEU A 39 -1.22 -2.72 -14.85
N ARG A 40 -0.15 -2.67 -15.66
CA ARG A 40 0.17 -3.74 -16.60
C ARG A 40 0.53 -5.06 -15.90
N ARG A 41 1.35 -5.01 -14.84
CA ARG A 41 1.68 -6.18 -14.00
C ARG A 41 0.42 -6.86 -13.47
N ASP A 42 -0.54 -6.03 -13.06
CA ASP A 42 -1.79 -6.47 -12.45
C ASP A 42 -2.88 -6.78 -13.49
N GLU A 43 -2.53 -6.83 -14.78
CA GLU A 43 -3.44 -7.09 -15.91
C GLU A 43 -4.64 -6.13 -15.94
N TYR A 44 -4.47 -4.92 -15.40
CA TYR A 44 -5.53 -3.93 -15.20
C TYR A 44 -6.71 -4.43 -14.35
N LEU A 45 -6.49 -5.48 -13.53
CA LEU A 45 -7.48 -6.04 -12.63
C LEU A 45 -7.23 -5.62 -11.18
N CYS A 46 -8.32 -5.45 -10.43
CA CYS A 46 -8.30 -5.23 -8.99
C CYS A 46 -7.76 -6.47 -8.30
N GLN A 47 -6.58 -6.36 -7.70
CA GLN A 47 -5.90 -7.49 -7.08
C GLN A 47 -6.63 -8.01 -5.84
N GLU A 48 -7.34 -7.14 -5.10
CA GLU A 48 -8.21 -7.58 -4.00
C GLU A 48 -9.39 -8.39 -4.51
N CYS A 49 -10.07 -7.96 -5.58
CA CYS A 49 -11.17 -8.73 -6.16
C CYS A 49 -10.69 -10.07 -6.75
N LYS A 50 -9.53 -10.09 -7.40
CA LYS A 50 -8.92 -11.28 -8.01
C LYS A 50 -8.69 -12.39 -7.00
N ARG A 51 -8.34 -12.05 -5.74
CA ARG A 51 -8.21 -13.01 -4.63
C ARG A 51 -9.48 -13.81 -4.32
N TYR A 52 -10.65 -13.28 -4.71
CA TYR A 52 -11.95 -13.91 -4.53
C TYR A 52 -12.54 -14.41 -5.86
N GLY A 53 -11.71 -14.61 -6.88
CA GLY A 53 -12.13 -15.12 -8.20
C GLY A 53 -12.91 -14.10 -9.05
N LYS A 54 -12.85 -12.80 -8.72
CA LYS A 54 -13.59 -11.75 -9.44
C LYS A 54 -12.67 -10.97 -10.38
N ALA A 55 -13.05 -10.87 -11.65
CA ALA A 55 -12.40 -10.03 -12.66
C ALA A 55 -13.00 -8.62 -12.67
N THR A 56 -12.59 -7.77 -11.71
CA THR A 56 -13.03 -6.37 -11.64
C THR A 56 -11.91 -5.46 -12.15
N GLN A 57 -12.22 -4.50 -13.02
CA GLN A 57 -11.23 -3.53 -13.52
C GLN A 57 -10.64 -2.68 -12.39
N ALA A 58 -9.32 -2.50 -12.39
CA ALA A 58 -8.66 -1.55 -11.52
C ALA A 58 -8.78 -0.12 -12.07
N THR A 59 -9.07 0.84 -11.19
CA THR A 59 -9.18 2.25 -11.55
C THR A 59 -7.97 3.06 -11.07
N MET A 60 -7.24 2.54 -10.08
CA MET A 60 -6.08 3.23 -9.49
C MET A 60 -5.03 2.25 -8.97
N VAL A 61 -3.85 2.79 -8.66
CA VAL A 61 -2.78 2.10 -7.94
C VAL A 61 -2.71 2.72 -6.55
N HIS A 62 -2.69 1.86 -5.54
CA HIS A 62 -2.73 2.19 -4.13
C HIS A 62 -1.39 1.84 -3.47
N HIS A 63 -0.96 2.66 -2.52
CA HIS A 63 0.20 2.40 -1.67
C HIS A 63 -0.25 1.60 -0.44
N ILE A 64 0.25 0.36 -0.30
CA ILE A 64 -0.13 -0.53 0.82
C ILE A 64 0.33 0.07 2.16
N MET A 65 1.59 0.49 2.23
CA MET A 65 2.09 1.39 3.28
C MET A 65 1.93 2.84 2.79
N PRO A 66 1.18 3.70 3.51
CA PRO A 66 0.91 5.07 3.09
C PRO A 66 2.20 5.86 2.79
N LEU A 67 2.14 6.68 1.74
CA LEU A 67 3.26 7.49 1.27
C LEU A 67 3.80 8.41 2.37
N GLU A 68 2.91 8.95 3.19
CA GLU A 68 3.17 9.86 4.30
C GLU A 68 3.93 9.17 5.44
N GLN A 69 3.78 7.84 5.58
CA GLN A 69 4.41 7.06 6.65
C GLN A 69 5.72 6.40 6.19
N ARG A 70 5.81 6.06 4.90
CA ARG A 70 6.95 5.34 4.29
C ARG A 70 7.29 5.92 2.91
N PRO A 71 7.76 7.18 2.84
CA PRO A 71 8.14 7.81 1.57
C PRO A 71 9.26 7.08 0.83
N GLU A 72 10.12 6.35 1.53
CA GLU A 72 11.18 5.49 0.99
C GLU A 72 10.62 4.35 0.12
N TYR A 73 9.38 3.91 0.35
CA TYR A 73 8.73 2.83 -0.41
C TYR A 73 7.85 3.32 -1.57
N LYS A 74 7.85 4.63 -1.86
CA LYS A 74 6.89 5.27 -2.80
C LYS A 74 6.90 4.71 -4.22
N LEU A 75 8.00 4.12 -4.68
CA LEU A 75 8.15 3.49 -6.00
C LEU A 75 8.44 1.98 -5.92
N MET A 76 8.40 1.39 -4.73
CA MET A 76 8.65 -0.04 -4.54
C MET A 76 7.46 -0.85 -5.03
N GLY A 77 7.70 -1.78 -5.96
CA GLY A 77 6.63 -2.51 -6.62
C GLY A 77 5.79 -3.36 -5.66
N TRP A 78 6.41 -3.91 -4.62
CA TRP A 78 5.74 -4.69 -3.58
C TRP A 78 4.85 -3.81 -2.69
N ASN A 79 5.08 -2.50 -2.63
CA ASN A 79 4.25 -1.56 -1.88
C ASN A 79 3.08 -0.99 -2.71
N LEU A 80 2.94 -1.40 -3.98
CA LEU A 80 1.97 -0.86 -4.92
C LEU A 80 1.02 -1.93 -5.43
N ILE A 81 -0.28 -1.65 -5.40
CA ILE A 81 -1.33 -2.59 -5.79
C ILE A 81 -2.44 -1.91 -6.61
N SER A 82 -2.86 -2.55 -7.70
CA SER A 82 -3.98 -2.05 -8.51
C SER A 82 -5.32 -2.44 -7.89
N LEU A 83 -6.21 -1.46 -7.69
CA LEU A 83 -7.52 -1.63 -7.04
C LEU A 83 -8.64 -0.96 -7.82
N CYS A 84 -9.86 -1.49 -7.71
CA CYS A 84 -11.09 -0.78 -8.06
C CYS A 84 -11.45 0.23 -6.95
N ASN A 85 -12.32 1.19 -7.24
CA ASN A 85 -12.69 2.24 -6.28
C ASN A 85 -13.21 1.68 -4.94
N LYS A 86 -14.11 0.69 -4.99
CA LYS A 86 -14.67 0.05 -3.78
C LYS A 86 -13.60 -0.57 -2.89
N CYS A 87 -12.64 -1.28 -3.49
CA CYS A 87 -11.56 -1.91 -2.71
C CYS A 87 -10.57 -0.87 -2.20
N HIS A 88 -10.31 0.20 -2.96
CA HIS A 88 -9.46 1.30 -2.53
C HIS A 88 -10.04 2.00 -1.28
N GLU A 89 -11.31 2.40 -1.32
CA GLU A 89 -11.99 3.02 -0.17
C GLU A 89 -11.98 2.10 1.05
N ALA A 90 -12.10 0.78 0.84
CA ALA A 90 -12.07 -0.19 1.91
C ALA A 90 -10.70 -0.33 2.58
N MET A 91 -9.61 0.20 2.01
CA MET A 91 -8.28 0.17 2.63
C MET A 91 -8.12 1.19 3.76
N HIS A 92 -8.99 2.21 3.82
CA HIS A 92 -8.88 3.30 4.78
C HIS A 92 -10.16 3.48 5.61
N ASN A 93 -10.00 3.95 6.84
CA ASN A 93 -11.10 4.43 7.66
C ASN A 93 -11.56 5.79 7.13
N ARG A 94 -12.85 5.91 6.78
CA ARG A 94 -13.42 7.12 6.16
C ARG A 94 -13.21 8.42 6.94
N ASN A 95 -13.10 8.32 8.26
CA ASN A 95 -13.03 9.50 9.15
C ASN A 95 -11.58 9.90 9.48
N THR A 96 -10.66 8.93 9.56
CA THR A 96 -9.28 9.18 10.02
C THR A 96 -8.25 9.04 8.91
N ASP A 97 -8.65 8.46 7.77
CA ASP A 97 -7.77 8.07 6.65
C ASP A 97 -6.67 7.05 7.04
N GLU A 98 -6.69 6.55 8.27
CA GLU A 98 -5.81 5.48 8.73
C GLU A 98 -6.18 4.17 8.03
N LEU A 99 -5.21 3.26 7.89
CA LEU A 99 -5.47 1.94 7.35
C LEU A 99 -6.58 1.23 8.13
N SER A 100 -7.56 0.71 7.41
CA SER A 100 -8.59 -0.16 7.95
C SER A 100 -8.01 -1.54 8.27
N GLU A 101 -8.82 -2.43 8.86
CA GLU A 101 -8.45 -3.85 9.00
C GLU A 101 -8.03 -4.47 7.66
N LYS A 102 -8.70 -4.12 6.56
CA LYS A 102 -8.37 -4.63 5.22
C LYS A 102 -7.04 -4.05 4.71
N GLY A 103 -6.77 -2.78 4.96
CA GLY A 103 -5.46 -2.17 4.69
C GLY A 103 -4.35 -2.92 5.44
N MET A 104 -4.56 -3.18 6.73
CA MET A 104 -3.62 -3.94 7.57
C MET A 104 -3.42 -5.39 7.10
N GLN A 105 -4.45 -6.04 6.57
CA GLN A 105 -4.30 -7.37 5.95
C GLN A 105 -3.37 -7.34 4.74
N TRP A 106 -3.33 -6.25 3.98
CA TRP A 106 -2.36 -6.09 2.88
C TRP A 106 -0.96 -5.78 3.37
N VAL A 107 -0.81 -5.01 4.46
CA VAL A 107 0.48 -4.80 5.12
C VAL A 107 1.08 -6.14 5.58
N GLU A 108 0.28 -6.98 6.23
CA GLU A 108 0.73 -8.32 6.66
C GLU A 108 1.15 -9.19 5.47
N ARG A 109 0.51 -9.05 4.30
CA ARG A 109 0.88 -9.82 3.08
C ARG A 109 2.26 -9.46 2.54
N ILE A 110 2.70 -8.23 2.77
CA ILE A 110 3.99 -7.73 2.31
C ILE A 110 5.05 -7.72 3.41
N SER A 111 4.75 -8.26 4.60
CA SER A 111 5.63 -8.23 5.78
C SER A 111 7.03 -8.76 5.49
N HIS A 112 7.15 -9.85 4.73
CA HIS A 112 8.45 -10.40 4.35
C HIS A 112 9.31 -9.42 3.53
N TYR A 113 8.72 -8.50 2.76
CA TYR A 113 9.48 -7.45 2.08
C TYR A 113 10.00 -6.41 3.08
N LEU A 114 9.24 -6.11 4.13
CA LEU A 114 9.64 -5.16 5.17
C LEU A 114 10.83 -5.69 5.97
N GLU A 115 10.85 -6.99 6.27
CA GLU A 115 11.94 -7.64 6.98
C GLU A 115 13.24 -7.67 6.15
N ASN A 116 13.13 -7.85 4.83
CA ASN A 116 14.27 -7.96 3.93
C ASN A 116 14.74 -6.62 3.34
N ASN A 117 13.99 -5.54 3.54
CA ASN A 117 14.32 -4.20 3.05
C ASN A 117 14.16 -3.21 4.21
N PRO A 118 15.02 -3.26 5.24
CA PRO A 118 14.91 -2.35 6.37
C PRO A 118 15.05 -0.90 5.89
N PRO A 119 14.32 0.05 6.49
CA PRO A 119 14.48 1.46 6.17
C PRO A 119 15.93 1.89 6.45
N SER A 120 16.51 2.64 5.50
CA SER A 120 17.86 3.21 5.57
C SER A 120 17.99 4.29 6.61
#